data_AF-A0A0V8QDT8-F1
#
_entry.id   AF-A0A0V8QDT8-F1
#
_cell.length_a   1.000
_cell.length_b   1.000
_cell.length_c   1.000
_cell.angle_alpha   90.00
_cell.angle_beta   90.00
_cell.angle_gamma   90.00
#
_symmetry.space_group_name_H-M   'P 1'
#
loop_
_entity.id
_entity.type
_entity.pdbx_description
1 polymer ?
#
loop_
_entity_poly.entity_id
_entity_poly.type
_entity_poly.pdbx_seq_one_letter_code
_entity_poly.pdbx_strand_id
1 'polypeptide(L)'
;MERKRGYLRTAENDYLYLVDDYERNHFGNPFCFHSQNICERYLKHVVDVYCSDDDKTDVLKTHSLRKLVRYIQKNLPELQCDWNSVLKADGFYFNTRYPGEDYIEVTEEDCADCWEAVLVVRSAVNSYCTEKAKIPAKAVVESQTFTDLINSFDDKTMLQ
;
A
#
# COMPACT_ATOMS: atom_id res chain seq x y z
N MET A 1 25.63 -4.57 2.14
CA MET A 1 24.36 -3.83 2.23
C MET A 1 23.22 -4.82 2.03
N GLU A 2 22.55 -5.18 3.11
CA GLU A 2 21.62 -6.30 3.16
C GLU A 2 20.29 -5.92 2.49
N ARG A 3 19.98 -6.57 1.37
CA ARG A 3 18.70 -6.42 0.64
C ARG A 3 17.56 -6.95 1.50
N LYS A 4 17.01 -6.16 2.42
CA LYS A 4 15.69 -6.46 3.00
C LYS A 4 14.71 -6.64 1.82
N ARG A 5 14.13 -7.84 1.72
CA ARG A 5 13.18 -8.21 0.67
C ARG A 5 11.88 -7.43 0.93
N GLY A 6 11.80 -6.21 0.42
CA GLY A 6 10.68 -5.30 0.70
C GLY A 6 9.38 -5.73 0.04
N TYR A 7 8.26 -5.43 0.70
CA TYR A 7 6.91 -5.75 0.23
C TYR A 7 6.67 -5.36 -1.24
N LEU A 8 7.12 -4.18 -1.66
CA LEU A 8 6.98 -3.70 -3.05
C LEU A 8 7.63 -4.64 -4.07
N ARG A 9 8.87 -5.09 -3.81
CA ARG A 9 9.58 -5.97 -4.74
C ARG A 9 8.87 -7.32 -4.87
N THR A 10 8.37 -7.85 -3.76
CA THR A 10 7.61 -9.10 -3.78
C THR A 10 6.26 -8.91 -4.48
N ALA A 11 5.59 -7.78 -4.28
CA ALA A 11 4.34 -7.46 -4.98
C ALA A 11 4.54 -7.39 -6.50
N GLU A 12 5.56 -6.67 -6.98
CA GLU A 12 5.87 -6.56 -8.40
C GLU A 12 6.25 -7.92 -9.02
N ASN A 13 7.00 -8.75 -8.29
CA ASN A 13 7.36 -10.08 -8.77
C ASN A 13 6.12 -10.98 -8.92
N ASP A 14 5.22 -10.98 -7.93
CA ASP A 14 4.00 -11.78 -7.96
C ASP A 14 2.99 -11.22 -8.98
N TYR A 15 2.96 -9.90 -9.20
CA TYR A 15 2.20 -9.27 -10.27
C TYR A 15 2.64 -9.78 -11.65
N LEU A 16 3.95 -9.83 -11.92
CA LEU A 16 4.45 -10.36 -13.20
C LEU A 16 4.09 -11.83 -13.41
N TYR A 17 4.03 -12.61 -12.33
CA TYR A 17 3.54 -13.98 -12.40
C TYR A 17 2.04 -14.03 -12.73
N LEU A 18 1.21 -13.23 -12.05
CA LEU A 18 -0.23 -13.17 -12.29
C LEU A 18 -0.60 -12.66 -13.69
N VAL A 19 0.24 -11.80 -14.29
CA VAL A 19 0.08 -11.36 -15.69
C VAL A 19 0.09 -12.55 -16.66
N ASP A 20 0.98 -13.52 -16.48
CA ASP A 20 1.05 -14.71 -17.36
C ASP A 20 -0.25 -15.55 -17.25
N ASP A 21 -0.79 -15.70 -16.04
CA ASP A 21 -2.09 -16.37 -15.84
C ASP A 21 -3.24 -15.60 -16.49
N TYR A 22 -3.25 -14.26 -16.36
CA TYR A 22 -4.25 -13.41 -16.99
C TYR A 22 -4.20 -13.50 -18.52
N GLU A 23 -3.02 -13.40 -19.13
CA GLU A 23 -2.82 -13.46 -20.58
C GLU A 23 -3.23 -14.82 -21.18
N ARG A 24 -3.18 -15.89 -20.38
CA ARG A 24 -3.58 -17.25 -20.77
C ARG A 24 -5.03 -17.59 -20.44
N ASN A 25 -5.78 -16.66 -19.86
CA ASN A 25 -7.13 -16.89 -19.32
C ASN A 25 -7.17 -18.03 -18.29
N HIS A 26 -6.11 -18.17 -17.48
CA HIS A 26 -6.06 -19.12 -16.38
C HIS A 26 -6.71 -18.51 -15.14
N PHE A 27 -8.04 -18.55 -15.12
CA PHE A 27 -8.86 -18.01 -14.04
C PHE A 27 -9.34 -19.12 -13.10
N GLY A 28 -9.49 -18.78 -11.81
CA GLY A 28 -9.94 -19.70 -10.78
C GLY A 28 -9.49 -19.27 -9.39
N ASN A 29 -9.78 -20.11 -8.39
CA ASN A 29 -9.47 -19.83 -6.98
C ASN A 29 -8.04 -19.32 -6.73
N PRO A 30 -6.97 -19.92 -7.33
CA PRO A 30 -5.62 -19.41 -7.18
C PRO A 30 -5.45 -17.97 -7.69
N PHE A 31 -6.13 -17.59 -8.77
CA PHE A 31 -6.04 -16.25 -9.37
C PHE A 31 -6.54 -15.18 -8.40
N CYS A 32 -7.72 -15.38 -7.79
CA CYS A 32 -8.27 -14.45 -6.79
C CYS A 32 -7.42 -14.42 -5.51
N PHE A 33 -6.91 -15.58 -5.06
CA PHE A 33 -5.98 -15.66 -3.93
C PHE A 33 -4.69 -14.88 -4.18
N HIS A 34 -4.06 -15.05 -5.35
CA HIS A 34 -2.85 -14.34 -5.72
C HIS A 34 -3.10 -12.83 -5.85
N SER A 35 -4.23 -12.45 -6.45
CA SER A 35 -4.67 -11.06 -6.54
C SER A 35 -4.77 -10.37 -5.18
N GLN A 36 -5.43 -11.01 -4.20
CA GLN A 36 -5.50 -10.47 -2.84
C GLN A 36 -4.10 -10.29 -2.23
N ASN A 37 -3.23 -11.30 -2.34
CA ASN A 37 -1.87 -11.22 -1.78
C ASN A 37 -1.02 -10.13 -2.43
N ILE A 38 -1.18 -9.89 -3.73
CA ILE A 38 -0.49 -8.80 -4.42
C ILE A 38 -0.98 -7.45 -3.89
N CYS A 39 -2.30 -7.26 -3.79
CA CYS A 39 -2.89 -6.06 -3.20
C CYS A 39 -2.40 -5.84 -1.77
N GLU A 40 -2.44 -6.88 -0.93
CA GLU A 40 -1.98 -6.85 0.45
C GLU A 40 -0.54 -6.35 0.56
N ARG A 41 0.36 -6.84 -0.30
CA ARG A 41 1.78 -6.45 -0.26
C ARG A 41 2.00 -5.01 -0.71
N TYR A 42 1.28 -4.52 -1.73
CA TYR A 42 1.33 -3.11 -2.08
C TYR A 42 0.89 -2.21 -0.93
N LEU A 43 -0.23 -2.55 -0.27
CA LEU A 43 -0.72 -1.79 0.87
C LEU A 43 0.24 -1.87 2.07
N LYS A 44 0.79 -3.05 2.37
CA LYS A 44 1.79 -3.22 3.44
C LYS A 44 3.08 -2.46 3.18
N HIS A 45 3.50 -2.35 1.91
CA HIS A 45 4.62 -1.48 1.57
C HIS A 45 4.34 -0.03 1.96
N VAL A 46 3.16 0.49 1.65
CA VAL A 46 2.78 1.85 1.99
C VAL A 46 2.79 2.06 3.51
N VAL A 47 2.19 1.13 4.26
CA VAL A 47 2.17 1.18 5.73
C VAL A 47 3.58 1.14 6.31
N ASP A 48 4.42 0.19 5.86
CA ASP A 48 5.77 -0.01 6.37
C ASP A 48 6.67 1.22 6.13
N VAL A 49 6.55 1.85 4.96
CA VAL A 49 7.48 2.91 4.54
C VAL A 49 6.99 4.32 4.87
N TYR A 50 5.70 4.61 4.74
CA TYR A 50 5.20 5.99 4.79
C TYR A 50 4.36 6.32 6.01
N CYS A 51 3.81 5.34 6.74
CA CYS A 51 3.11 5.63 8.00
C CYS A 51 4.11 5.81 9.16
N SER A 52 3.92 6.87 9.94
CA SER A 52 4.80 7.29 11.04
C SER A 52 4.48 6.65 12.41
N ASP A 53 3.42 5.85 12.52
CA ASP A 53 3.09 5.16 13.78
C ASP A 53 4.25 4.24 14.20
N ASP A 54 4.59 4.31 15.50
CA ASP A 54 5.67 3.51 16.09
C ASP A 54 5.32 2.01 16.15
N ASP A 55 4.04 1.65 16.28
CA ASP A 55 3.58 0.26 16.24
C ASP A 55 2.61 -0.02 15.09
N LYS A 56 3.16 -0.64 14.04
CA LYS A 56 2.43 -1.10 12.85
C LYS A 56 2.25 -2.61 12.84
N THR A 57 2.60 -3.30 13.92
CA THR A 57 2.73 -4.76 13.96
C THR A 57 1.42 -5.46 13.61
N ASP A 58 0.31 -5.04 14.22
CA ASP A 58 -0.99 -5.67 14.04
C ASP A 58 -1.53 -5.47 12.62
N VAL A 59 -1.38 -4.25 12.08
CA VAL A 59 -1.80 -3.95 10.71
C VAL A 59 -0.91 -4.65 9.67
N LEU A 60 0.39 -4.83 9.92
CA LEU A 60 1.27 -5.58 9.02
C LEU A 60 1.08 -7.10 9.08
N LYS A 61 0.48 -7.63 10.16
CA LYS A 61 0.13 -9.05 10.30
C LYS A 61 -1.24 -9.42 9.73
N THR A 62 -2.13 -8.45 9.49
CA THR A 62 -3.45 -8.73 8.93
C THR A 62 -3.38 -9.24 7.49
N HIS A 63 -4.38 -10.03 7.09
CA HIS A 63 -4.64 -10.40 5.69
C HIS A 63 -5.85 -9.69 5.09
N SER A 64 -6.57 -8.91 5.91
CA SER A 64 -7.73 -8.15 5.43
C SER A 64 -7.28 -6.86 4.74
N LEU A 65 -7.61 -6.73 3.45
CA LEU A 65 -7.42 -5.50 2.70
C LEU A 65 -8.23 -4.37 3.33
N ARG A 66 -9.43 -4.64 3.84
CA ARG A 66 -10.25 -3.65 4.54
C ARG A 66 -9.57 -3.03 5.74
N LYS A 67 -8.85 -3.83 6.54
CA LYS A 67 -8.07 -3.30 7.68
C LYS A 67 -6.91 -2.42 7.20
N LEU A 68 -6.19 -2.85 6.15
CA LEU A 68 -5.08 -2.09 5.56
C LEU A 68 -5.55 -0.77 4.95
N VAL A 69 -6.60 -0.80 4.12
CA VAL A 69 -7.17 0.39 3.47
C VAL A 69 -7.63 1.42 4.50
N ARG A 70 -8.39 1.01 5.53
CA ARG A 70 -8.83 1.93 6.60
C ARG A 70 -7.66 2.57 7.33
N TYR A 71 -6.61 1.80 7.59
CA TYR A 71 -5.41 2.29 8.23
C TYR A 71 -4.66 3.29 7.35
N ILE A 72 -4.54 3.03 6.06
CA ILE A 72 -3.91 3.95 5.09
C ILE A 72 -4.73 5.22 4.94
N GLN A 73 -6.05 5.14 4.75
CA GLN A 73 -6.92 6.33 4.63
C GLN A 73 -6.85 7.24 5.86
N LYS A 74 -6.70 6.65 7.06
CA LYS A 74 -6.55 7.40 8.30
C LYS A 74 -5.20 8.14 8.39
N ASN A 75 -4.12 7.48 7.98
CA ASN A 75 -2.75 7.96 8.25
C ASN A 75 -2.09 8.66 7.04
N LEU A 76 -2.57 8.38 5.83
CA LEU A 76 -2.07 8.90 4.55
C LEU A 76 -3.25 9.33 3.67
N PRO A 77 -4.07 10.32 4.11
CA PRO A 77 -5.25 10.76 3.37
C PRO A 77 -4.91 11.35 1.99
N GLU A 78 -3.65 11.73 1.76
CA GLU A 78 -3.18 12.20 0.46
C GLU A 78 -3.05 11.09 -0.59
N LEU A 79 -2.93 9.82 -0.18
CA LEU A 79 -2.78 8.71 -1.12
C LEU A 79 -4.11 8.46 -1.84
N GLN A 80 -4.15 8.83 -3.11
CA GLN A 80 -5.32 8.66 -3.96
C GLN A 80 -5.36 7.25 -4.56
N CYS A 81 -6.44 6.53 -4.31
CA CYS A 81 -6.70 5.21 -4.85
C CYS A 81 -8.22 4.98 -4.89
N ASP A 82 -8.70 4.22 -5.88
CA ASP A 82 -10.07 3.73 -5.86
C ASP A 82 -10.18 2.55 -4.88
N TRP A 83 -10.42 2.90 -3.63
CA TRP A 83 -10.50 1.94 -2.54
C TRP A 83 -11.66 0.95 -2.68
N ASN A 84 -12.74 1.31 -3.37
CA ASN A 84 -13.87 0.40 -3.55
C ASN A 84 -13.45 -0.78 -4.43
N SER A 85 -12.73 -0.51 -5.51
CA SER A 85 -12.18 -1.54 -6.39
C SER A 85 -11.18 -2.44 -5.65
N VAL A 86 -10.28 -1.87 -4.84
CA VAL A 86 -9.33 -2.66 -4.03
C VAL A 86 -10.03 -3.61 -3.06
N LEU A 87 -11.14 -3.18 -2.45
CA LEU A 87 -11.87 -3.97 -1.46
C LEU A 87 -12.64 -5.16 -2.03
N LYS A 88 -12.88 -5.20 -3.34
CA LYS A 88 -13.48 -6.36 -4.02
C LYS A 88 -12.58 -7.60 -3.93
N ALA A 89 -11.26 -7.41 -3.84
CA ALA A 89 -10.30 -8.50 -3.67
C ALA A 89 -10.13 -8.97 -2.20
N ASP A 90 -10.92 -8.48 -1.23
CA ASP A 90 -10.81 -8.90 0.17
C ASP A 90 -11.64 -10.15 0.45
N GLY A 91 -11.03 -11.18 1.06
CA GLY A 91 -11.72 -12.39 1.55
C GLY A 91 -11.29 -13.69 0.88
N PHE A 92 -10.61 -13.63 -0.25
CA PHE A 92 -10.09 -14.78 -0.98
C PHE A 92 -8.88 -15.46 -0.32
N TYR A 93 -8.23 -14.86 0.69
CA TYR A 93 -7.05 -15.42 1.36
C TYR A 93 -7.34 -16.76 2.05
N PHE A 94 -8.51 -16.94 2.69
CA PHE A 94 -8.87 -18.18 3.37
C PHE A 94 -9.89 -18.99 2.57
N ASN A 95 -10.93 -18.32 2.07
CA ASN A 95 -12.15 -18.96 1.59
C ASN A 95 -12.00 -19.71 0.26
N THR A 96 -10.90 -19.50 -0.48
CA THR A 96 -10.67 -20.16 -1.78
C THR A 96 -9.75 -21.38 -1.68
N ARG A 97 -9.07 -21.58 -0.54
CA ARG A 97 -7.98 -22.58 -0.38
C ARG A 97 -8.39 -23.86 0.33
N TYR A 98 -9.41 -23.79 1.19
CA TYR A 98 -9.82 -24.92 2.02
C TYR A 98 -11.30 -25.24 1.79
N PRO A 99 -11.64 -26.47 1.36
CA PRO A 99 -13.03 -26.89 1.26
C PRO A 99 -13.63 -26.96 2.69
N GLY A 100 -14.63 -26.12 2.96
CA GLY A 100 -15.31 -25.96 4.24
C GLY A 100 -16.61 -25.17 4.05
N GLU A 101 -17.33 -24.85 5.14
CA GLU A 101 -18.63 -24.14 5.05
C GLU A 101 -18.53 -22.77 4.36
N ASP A 102 -17.39 -22.09 4.50
CA ASP A 102 -17.13 -20.79 3.88
C ASP A 102 -16.37 -20.89 2.54
N TYR A 103 -16.31 -22.07 1.91
CA TYR A 103 -15.62 -22.24 0.63
C TYR A 103 -16.29 -21.43 -0.49
N ILE A 104 -15.48 -20.66 -1.21
CA ILE A 104 -15.91 -19.90 -2.38
C ILE A 104 -15.31 -20.56 -3.62
N GLU A 105 -16.18 -20.98 -4.52
CA GLU A 105 -15.84 -21.22 -5.93
C GLU A 105 -15.94 -19.88 -6.65
N VAL A 106 -14.81 -19.38 -7.15
CA VAL A 106 -14.78 -18.04 -7.76
C VAL A 106 -15.38 -18.06 -9.16
N THR A 107 -16.06 -16.97 -9.49
CA THR A 107 -16.62 -16.71 -10.81
C THR A 107 -15.64 -15.95 -11.70
N GLU A 108 -15.97 -15.81 -12.98
CA GLU A 108 -15.24 -14.91 -13.88
C GLU A 108 -15.32 -13.44 -13.42
N GLU A 109 -16.46 -13.03 -12.84
CA GLU A 109 -16.65 -11.69 -12.29
C GLU A 109 -15.72 -11.46 -11.09
N ASP A 110 -15.59 -12.43 -10.18
CA ASP A 110 -14.64 -12.36 -9.06
C ASP A 110 -13.20 -12.21 -9.56
N CYS A 111 -12.83 -12.94 -10.61
CA CYS A 111 -11.50 -12.85 -11.21
C CYS A 111 -11.26 -11.49 -11.87
N ALA A 112 -12.26 -10.94 -12.56
CA ALA A 112 -12.19 -9.62 -13.18
C ALA A 112 -12.05 -8.51 -12.13
N ASP A 113 -12.86 -8.57 -11.07
CA ASP A 113 -12.82 -7.65 -9.93
C ASP A 113 -11.47 -7.72 -9.21
N CYS A 114 -10.92 -8.93 -9.02
CA CYS A 114 -9.60 -9.15 -8.45
C CYS A 114 -8.48 -8.56 -9.32
N TRP A 115 -8.58 -8.72 -10.64
CA TRP A 115 -7.60 -8.17 -11.56
C TRP A 115 -7.65 -6.64 -11.58
N GLU A 116 -8.84 -6.05 -11.62
CA GLU A 116 -9.05 -4.60 -11.50
C GLU A 116 -8.41 -4.08 -10.20
N ALA A 117 -8.66 -4.73 -9.07
CA ALA A 117 -8.08 -4.37 -7.77
C ALA A 117 -6.55 -4.32 -7.81
N VAL A 118 -5.91 -5.32 -8.44
CA VAL A 118 -4.45 -5.39 -8.59
C VAL A 118 -3.91 -4.22 -9.41
N LEU A 119 -4.54 -3.90 -10.55
CA LEU A 119 -4.11 -2.79 -11.40
C LEU A 119 -4.28 -1.44 -10.69
N VAL A 120 -5.42 -1.24 -10.02
CA VAL A 120 -5.75 -0.01 -9.28
C VAL A 120 -4.74 0.23 -8.16
N VAL A 121 -4.50 -0.76 -7.30
CA VAL A 121 -3.60 -0.58 -6.16
C VAL A 121 -2.15 -0.42 -6.61
N ARG A 122 -1.71 -1.18 -7.63
CA ARG A 122 -0.37 -1.06 -8.20
C ARG A 122 -0.13 0.34 -8.75
N SER A 123 -1.07 0.85 -9.53
CA SER A 123 -0.99 2.19 -10.12
C SER A 123 -0.91 3.27 -9.03
N ALA A 124 -1.79 3.20 -8.03
CA ALA A 124 -1.82 4.15 -6.92
C ALA A 124 -0.51 4.14 -6.11
N VAL A 125 -0.02 2.95 -5.73
CA VAL A 125 1.21 2.84 -4.94
C VAL A 125 2.44 3.29 -5.73
N ASN A 126 2.56 2.91 -7.01
CA ASN A 126 3.69 3.32 -7.83
C ASN A 126 3.71 4.83 -8.10
N SER A 127 2.54 5.44 -8.31
CA SER A 127 2.40 6.89 -8.45
C SER A 127 2.80 7.60 -7.15
N TYR A 128 2.29 7.13 -6.02
CA TYR A 128 2.60 7.68 -4.70
C TYR A 128 4.10 7.57 -4.36
N CYS A 129 4.72 6.42 -4.60
CA CYS A 129 6.16 6.23 -4.44
C CYS A 129 6.97 7.19 -5.31
N THR A 130 6.54 7.40 -6.55
CA THR A 130 7.20 8.31 -7.50
C THR A 130 7.09 9.76 -7.03
N GLU A 131 5.92 10.18 -6.54
CA GLU A 131 5.70 11.52 -5.98
C GLU A 131 6.55 11.78 -4.74
N LYS A 132 6.58 10.84 -3.78
CA LYS A 132 7.40 10.97 -2.57
C LYS A 132 8.90 10.91 -2.87
N ALA A 133 9.34 10.17 -3.89
CA ALA A 133 10.74 10.16 -4.33
C ALA A 133 11.20 11.49 -4.97
N LYS A 134 10.26 12.26 -5.56
CA LYS A 134 10.54 13.61 -6.10
C LYS A 134 10.68 14.68 -5.01
N ILE A 135 10.23 14.40 -3.78
CA ILE A 135 10.39 15.28 -2.63
C ILE A 135 11.70 14.87 -1.94
N PRO A 136 12.84 15.56 -2.15
CA PRO A 136 14.06 15.20 -1.45
C PRO A 136 13.85 15.39 0.06
N ALA A 137 14.35 14.44 0.86
CA ALA A 137 14.37 14.41 2.32
C ALA A 137 14.98 15.67 3.00
N LYS A 138 15.46 16.64 2.22
CA LYS A 138 16.04 17.90 2.67
C LYS A 138 14.99 18.97 3.04
N ALA A 139 13.75 18.85 2.56
CA ALA A 139 12.72 19.86 2.80
C ALA A 139 12.07 19.81 4.20
N VAL A 140 12.33 18.76 4.99
CA VAL A 140 11.75 18.62 6.35
C VAL A 140 12.67 19.23 7.43
N VAL A 141 13.91 19.60 7.11
CA VAL A 141 14.88 20.13 8.09
C VAL A 141 14.87 21.67 8.18
N GLU A 142 14.18 22.37 7.26
CA GLU A 142 14.19 23.85 7.22
C GLU A 142 13.06 24.52 8.03
N SER A 143 12.13 23.77 8.65
CA SER A 143 11.11 24.37 9.52
C SER A 143 11.58 24.61 10.96
N GLN A 144 12.70 24.00 11.37
CA GLN A 144 13.23 24.13 12.74
C GLN A 144 14.27 25.25 12.89
N THR A 145 14.85 25.74 11.79
CA THR A 145 15.87 26.81 11.81
C THR A 145 15.29 28.20 11.54
N PHE A 146 14.08 28.31 10.97
CA PHE A 146 13.46 29.60 10.66
C PHE A 146 12.94 30.32 11.93
N THR A 147 12.47 29.57 12.93
CA THR A 147 12.05 30.13 14.22
C THR A 147 13.24 30.64 15.05
N ASP A 148 14.39 29.96 14.97
CA ASP A 148 15.61 30.37 15.67
C ASP A 148 16.26 31.63 15.05
N LEU A 149 16.14 31.80 13.73
CA LEU A 149 16.59 33.01 13.04
C LEU A 149 15.74 34.24 13.39
N ILE A 150 14.42 34.10 13.46
CA ILE A 150 13.51 35.19 13.83
C ILE A 150 13.76 35.63 15.28
N ASN A 151 13.91 34.68 16.22
CA ASN A 151 14.17 34.99 17.63
C ASN A 151 15.55 35.62 17.88
N SER A 152 16.50 35.54 16.92
CA SER A 152 17.82 36.18 17.03
C SER A 152 17.86 37.64 16.53
N PHE A 153 16.81 38.10 15.84
CA PHE A 153 16.74 39.44 15.28
C PHE A 153 16.03 40.45 16.19
N ASP A 154 15.17 40.00 17.11
CA ASP A 154 14.41 40.90 18.00
C ASP A 154 15.22 41.42 19.20
N ASP A 155 16.39 40.86 19.50
CA ASP A 155 17.16 41.21 20.72
C ASP A 155 18.28 42.26 20.48
N LYS A 156 18.35 42.88 19.28
CA LYS A 156 19.40 43.86 18.92
C LYS A 156 18.92 45.27 18.58
N THR A 157 17.67 45.63 18.87
CA THR A 157 17.15 47.00 18.62
C THR A 157 16.73 47.79 19.87
N MET A 158 17.10 47.35 21.08
CA MET A 158 16.92 48.16 22.29
C MET A 158 18.26 48.29 23.01
N LEU A 159 19.00 49.36 22.71
CA LEU A 159 19.93 50.09 23.59
C LEU A 159 20.63 51.18 22.75
N GLN A 160 19.93 52.31 22.58
CA GLN A 160 20.55 53.63 22.51
C GLN A 160 20.57 54.21 23.93
#